data_AF-A0A936Q9R7-F1
#
_entry.id   AF-A0A936Q9R7-F1
#
_cell.length_a   1.000
_cell.length_b   1.000
_cell.length_c   1.000
_cell.angle_alpha   90.00
_cell.angle_beta   90.00
_cell.angle_gamma   90.00
#
_symmetry.space_group_name_H-M   'P 1'
#
loop_
_entity.id
_entity.type
_entity.pdbx_description
1 polymer ?
#
loop_
_entity_poly.entity_id
_entity_poly.type
_entity_poly.pdbx_seq_one_letter_code
_entity_poly.pdbx_strand_id
1 'polypeptide(L)'
;MSPWTVRGEEPKVHRWRSAADEREKAAALIAQLLLKEEIGLERVAIVGMRRLANSCLAGVAELAGFPVVPIGDDGTAGVPGALRYATPHRFKGLEADVVLLLDVDGSRWSLDPRNLYVAASRARLRLHVFVKEGVVVPGDGESFPIRV
;
A
#
# COMPACT_ATOMS: atom_id res chain seq x y z
N MET A 1 -5.55 32.07 9.82
CA MET A 1 -5.19 30.65 9.66
C MET A 1 -6.12 29.84 10.56
N SER A 2 -6.89 28.91 10.01
CA SER A 2 -7.91 28.18 10.76
C SER A 2 -7.32 27.03 11.59
N PRO A 3 -7.79 26.80 12.83
CA PRO A 3 -7.21 25.83 13.78
C PRO A 3 -7.61 24.35 13.55
N TRP A 4 -8.16 24.00 12.38
CA TRP A 4 -8.76 22.67 12.11
C TRP A 4 -8.09 21.88 10.98
N THR A 5 -6.84 22.17 10.64
CA THR A 5 -6.10 21.31 9.70
C THR A 5 -5.66 20.05 10.42
N VAL A 6 -6.41 18.95 10.26
CA VAL A 6 -5.95 17.60 10.60
C VAL A 6 -4.63 17.38 9.87
N ARG A 7 -3.51 17.38 10.60
CA ARG A 7 -2.19 17.09 10.04
C ARG A 7 -2.11 15.58 9.80
N GLY A 8 -2.55 15.15 8.63
CA GLY A 8 -2.30 13.78 8.19
C GLY A 8 -0.81 13.47 8.10
N GLU A 9 -0.42 12.21 8.32
CA GLU A 9 0.97 11.76 8.19
C GLU A 9 1.40 11.86 6.72
N GLU A 10 2.61 12.33 6.45
CA GLU A 10 3.11 12.37 5.07
C GLU A 10 3.38 10.94 4.57
N PRO A 11 2.94 10.58 3.36
CA PRO A 11 3.23 9.27 2.79
C PRO A 11 4.74 9.01 2.74
N LYS A 12 5.15 7.82 3.19
CA LYS A 12 6.55 7.40 3.14
C LYS A 12 6.82 6.64 1.85
N VAL A 13 7.71 7.19 1.02
CA VAL A 13 8.11 6.58 -0.25
C VAL A 13 9.27 5.60 -0.06
N HIS A 14 9.13 4.42 -0.64
CA HIS A 14 10.15 3.38 -0.69
C HIS A 14 10.51 3.12 -2.15
N ARG A 15 11.76 3.36 -2.53
CA ARG A 15 12.20 3.12 -3.90
C ARG A 15 12.65 1.68 -4.10
N TRP A 16 12.24 1.07 -5.21
CA TRP A 16 12.61 -0.30 -5.59
C TRP A 16 13.23 -0.38 -6.98
N ARG A 17 14.19 -1.29 -7.14
CA ARG A 17 14.91 -1.52 -8.42
C ARG A 17 14.41 -2.74 -9.21
N SER A 18 13.73 -3.67 -8.53
CA SER A 18 13.16 -4.87 -9.13
C SER A 18 11.96 -5.36 -8.31
N ALA A 19 11.15 -6.25 -8.88
CA ALA A 19 10.03 -6.86 -8.15
C ALA A 19 10.51 -7.64 -6.91
N ALA A 20 11.70 -8.27 -6.95
CA ALA A 20 12.26 -8.95 -5.79
C ALA A 20 12.64 -7.98 -4.67
N ASP A 21 13.25 -6.86 -5.03
CA ASP A 21 13.63 -5.79 -4.11
C ASP A 21 12.41 -5.11 -3.49
N GLU A 22 11.33 -4.90 -4.27
CA GLU A 22 10.06 -4.40 -3.76
C GLU A 22 9.44 -5.35 -2.73
N ARG A 23 9.40 -6.66 -3.03
CA ARG A 23 8.91 -7.68 -2.10
C ARG A 23 9.70 -7.71 -0.80
N GLU A 24 11.02 -7.67 -0.89
CA GLU A 24 11.90 -7.71 0.29
C GLU A 24 11.64 -6.50 1.20
N LYS A 25 11.53 -5.30 0.61
CA LYS A 25 11.22 -4.08 1.36
C LYS A 25 9.81 -4.11 1.96
N ALA A 26 8.82 -4.62 1.22
CA ALA A 26 7.46 -4.77 1.72
C ALA A 26 7.40 -5.76 2.89
N ALA A 27 8.10 -6.91 2.78
CA ALA A 27 8.21 -7.89 3.86
C ALA A 27 8.89 -7.29 5.10
N ALA A 28 10.00 -6.57 4.92
CA ALA A 28 10.72 -5.92 6.01
C ALA A 28 9.85 -4.87 6.73
N LEU A 29 9.08 -4.09 5.97
CA LEU A 29 8.14 -3.11 6.53
C LEU A 29 7.01 -3.79 7.31
N ILE A 30 6.43 -4.87 6.78
CA ILE A 30 5.39 -5.62 7.50
C ILE A 30 5.97 -6.20 8.80
N ALA A 31 7.14 -6.84 8.74
CA ALA A 31 7.80 -7.35 9.95
C ALA A 31 8.07 -6.23 10.97
N GLN A 32 8.48 -5.04 10.54
CA GLN A 32 8.63 -3.87 11.41
C GLN A 32 7.30 -3.49 12.07
N LEU A 33 6.24 -3.29 11.27
CA LEU A 33 4.92 -2.87 11.76
C LEU A 33 4.37 -3.87 12.80
N LEU A 34 4.47 -5.17 12.50
CA LEU A 34 3.88 -6.20 13.36
C LEU A 34 4.73 -6.48 14.60
N LEU A 35 6.05 -6.59 14.46
CA LEU A 35 6.94 -7.09 15.53
C LEU A 35 7.54 -5.98 16.39
N LYS A 36 7.70 -4.77 15.85
CA LYS A 36 8.33 -3.64 16.56
C LYS A 36 7.33 -2.58 16.97
N GLU A 37 6.29 -2.37 16.16
CA GLU A 37 5.26 -1.36 16.42
C GLU A 37 3.96 -1.97 16.94
N GLU A 38 3.90 -3.29 17.06
CA GLU A 38 2.75 -4.05 17.61
C GLU A 38 1.42 -3.72 16.89
N ILE A 39 1.50 -3.35 15.62
CA ILE A 39 0.33 -3.08 14.79
C ILE A 39 -0.24 -4.44 14.37
N GLY A 40 -1.50 -4.71 14.69
CA GLY A 40 -2.18 -5.94 14.29
C GLY A 40 -2.30 -6.08 12.77
N LEU A 41 -2.25 -7.32 12.28
CA LEU A 41 -2.32 -7.63 10.85
C LEU A 41 -3.62 -7.10 10.20
N GLU A 42 -4.72 -7.10 10.95
CA GLU A 42 -6.03 -6.58 10.56
C GLU A 42 -6.04 -5.06 10.33
N ARG A 43 -5.02 -4.35 10.82
CA ARG A 43 -4.84 -2.91 10.65
C ARG A 43 -3.98 -2.57 9.43
N VAL A 44 -3.39 -3.58 8.79
CA VAL A 44 -2.55 -3.45 7.60
C VAL A 44 -3.29 -3.96 6.36
N ALA A 45 -3.10 -3.29 5.23
CA ALA A 45 -3.56 -3.76 3.94
C ALA A 45 -2.55 -3.46 2.82
N ILE A 46 -2.55 -4.31 1.80
CA ILE A 46 -1.74 -4.15 0.59
C ILE A 46 -2.68 -3.73 -0.55
N VAL A 47 -2.36 -2.59 -1.16
CA VAL A 47 -3.01 -2.13 -2.39
C VAL A 47 -1.99 -2.20 -3.51
N GLY A 48 -2.18 -3.07 -4.49
CA GLY A 48 -1.34 -3.09 -5.68
C GLY A 48 -1.96 -2.32 -6.85
N MET A 49 -1.14 -1.63 -7.62
CA MET A 49 -1.58 -1.04 -8.90
C MET A 49 -1.95 -2.10 -9.95
N ARG A 50 -1.67 -3.38 -9.67
CA ARG A 50 -1.94 -4.53 -10.54
C ARG A 50 -2.76 -5.58 -9.78
N ARG A 51 -3.32 -6.55 -10.48
CA ARG A 51 -3.92 -7.74 -9.82
C ARG A 51 -2.80 -8.58 -9.20
N LEU A 52 -3.09 -9.30 -8.12
CA LEU A 52 -2.10 -10.12 -7.38
C LEU A 52 -1.31 -11.07 -8.29
N ALA A 53 -1.98 -11.71 -9.26
CA ALA A 53 -1.32 -12.60 -10.23
C ALA A 53 -0.30 -11.92 -11.14
N ASN A 54 -0.32 -10.58 -11.23
CA ASN A 54 0.53 -9.77 -12.11
C ASN A 54 1.35 -8.71 -11.32
N SER A 55 1.39 -8.81 -9.99
CA SER A 55 2.12 -7.87 -9.15
C SER A 55 3.51 -8.39 -8.80
N CYS A 56 4.29 -7.60 -8.08
CA CYS A 56 5.51 -8.07 -7.45
C CYS A 56 5.29 -9.28 -6.53
N LEU A 57 4.06 -9.54 -6.06
CA LEU A 57 3.67 -10.68 -5.23
C LEU A 57 3.12 -11.87 -6.04
N ALA A 58 3.23 -11.86 -7.37
CA ALA A 58 2.79 -12.97 -8.21
C ALA A 58 3.49 -14.28 -7.84
N GLY A 59 2.71 -15.34 -7.60
CA GLY A 59 3.23 -16.65 -7.19
C GLY A 59 3.78 -16.72 -5.76
N VAL A 60 3.63 -15.64 -4.98
CA VAL A 60 4.06 -15.58 -3.59
C VAL A 60 2.88 -15.91 -2.69
N ALA A 61 2.99 -17.01 -1.94
CA ALA A 61 1.94 -17.43 -1.00
C ALA A 61 1.92 -16.57 0.27
N GLU A 62 3.09 -16.10 0.71
CA GLU A 62 3.28 -15.43 1.99
C GLU A 62 4.23 -14.24 1.88
N LEU A 63 3.95 -13.19 2.64
CA LEU A 63 4.81 -12.02 2.79
C LEU A 63 5.11 -11.81 4.28
N ALA A 64 6.40 -11.74 4.62
CA ALA A 64 6.87 -11.72 6.02
C ALA A 64 6.37 -12.90 6.88
N GLY A 65 6.12 -14.07 6.27
CA GLY A 65 5.59 -15.25 6.95
C GLY A 65 4.07 -15.26 7.17
N PHE A 66 3.35 -14.29 6.58
CA PHE A 66 1.89 -14.22 6.64
C PHE A 66 1.28 -14.47 5.26
N PRO A 67 0.22 -15.30 5.15
CA PRO A 67 -0.47 -15.52 3.89
C PRO A 67 -0.95 -14.23 3.24
N VAL A 68 -0.77 -14.09 1.93
CA VAL A 68 -1.31 -12.95 1.17
C VAL A 68 -2.57 -13.40 0.45
N VAL A 69 -3.72 -12.84 0.84
CA VAL A 69 -5.02 -13.24 0.31
C VAL A 69 -5.68 -12.07 -0.41
N PRO A 70 -6.08 -12.22 -1.68
CA PRO A 70 -6.85 -11.21 -2.36
C PRO A 70 -8.23 -11.10 -1.72
N ILE A 71 -8.71 -9.88 -1.47
CA ILE A 71 -10.09 -9.68 -1.02
C ILE A 71 -11.09 -10.15 -2.09
N GLY A 72 -12.13 -10.83 -1.64
CA GLY A 72 -13.25 -11.29 -2.44
C GLY A 72 -14.08 -10.12 -2.99
N ASP A 73 -14.87 -10.38 -4.04
CA ASP A 73 -15.74 -9.38 -4.69
C ASP A 73 -16.86 -8.84 -3.77
N ASP A 74 -17.17 -9.58 -2.71
CA ASP A 74 -18.12 -9.23 -1.65
C ASP A 74 -17.52 -8.32 -0.56
N GLY A 75 -16.22 -8.00 -0.63
CA GLY A 75 -15.55 -7.15 0.33
C GLY A 75 -15.43 -7.78 1.73
N THR A 76 -15.66 -9.09 1.88
CA THR A 76 -15.50 -9.75 3.17
C THR A 76 -14.03 -9.80 3.57
N ALA A 77 -13.79 -9.50 4.85
CA ALA A 77 -12.47 -9.48 5.44
C ALA A 77 -11.82 -10.86 5.24
N GLY A 78 -10.63 -10.84 4.65
CA GLY A 78 -9.87 -12.05 4.37
C GLY A 78 -9.68 -12.94 5.60
N VAL A 79 -9.23 -14.16 5.35
CA VAL A 79 -8.93 -15.17 6.37
C VAL A 79 -8.20 -14.54 7.56
N PRO A 80 -8.65 -14.73 8.82
CA PRO A 80 -7.95 -14.23 9.99
C PRO A 80 -6.48 -14.66 9.96
N GLY A 81 -5.56 -13.73 10.26
CA GLY A 81 -4.13 -14.00 10.17
C GLY A 81 -3.52 -13.90 8.77
N ALA A 82 -4.27 -13.41 7.77
CA ALA A 82 -3.74 -13.12 6.43
C ALA A 82 -3.65 -11.61 6.11
N LEU A 83 -2.65 -11.26 5.31
CA LEU A 83 -2.50 -9.94 4.68
C LEU A 83 -3.51 -9.80 3.54
N ARG A 84 -4.34 -8.78 3.62
CA ARG A 84 -5.32 -8.47 2.57
C ARG A 84 -4.65 -7.78 1.40
N TYR A 85 -4.86 -8.30 0.20
CA TYR A 85 -4.39 -7.70 -1.04
C TYR A 85 -5.56 -7.21 -1.91
N ALA A 86 -5.45 -6.00 -2.45
CA ALA A 86 -6.46 -5.42 -3.32
C ALA A 86 -5.89 -4.55 -4.43
N THR A 87 -6.73 -4.25 -5.42
CA THR A 87 -6.52 -3.12 -6.33
C THR A 87 -7.32 -1.90 -5.87
N PRO A 88 -6.92 -0.66 -6.18
CA PRO A 88 -7.57 0.57 -5.68
C PRO A 88 -9.10 0.60 -5.81
N HIS A 89 -9.63 0.08 -6.92
CA HIS A 89 -11.07 0.07 -7.21
C HIS A 89 -11.86 -1.04 -6.51
N ARG A 90 -11.21 -2.13 -6.06
CA ARG A 90 -11.83 -3.23 -5.29
C ARG A 90 -11.76 -3.02 -3.77
N PHE A 91 -11.05 -1.99 -3.30
CA PHE A 91 -10.88 -1.70 -1.88
C PHE A 91 -11.98 -0.77 -1.30
N LYS A 92 -13.22 -0.85 -1.81
CA LYS A 92 -14.30 0.03 -1.32
C LYS A 92 -14.79 -0.46 0.05
N GLY A 93 -14.80 0.43 1.04
CA GLY A 93 -15.28 0.13 2.40
C GLY A 93 -14.29 -0.67 3.28
N LEU A 94 -13.06 -0.87 2.80
CA LEU A 94 -12.05 -1.73 3.44
C LEU A 94 -10.86 -0.97 4.02
N GLU A 95 -11.06 0.30 4.39
CA GLU A 95 -10.01 1.15 4.97
C GLU A 95 -9.15 0.42 6.02
N ALA A 96 -7.85 0.68 5.96
CA ALA A 96 -6.88 0.13 6.90
C ALA A 96 -6.10 1.28 7.52
N ASP A 97 -5.61 1.08 8.74
CA ASP A 97 -4.82 2.12 9.40
C ASP A 97 -3.49 2.33 8.68
N VAL A 98 -2.89 1.24 8.19
CA VAL A 98 -1.66 1.27 7.40
C VAL A 98 -1.90 0.62 6.03
N VAL A 99 -1.59 1.35 4.95
CA VAL A 99 -1.64 0.82 3.59
C VAL A 99 -0.25 0.79 2.96
N LEU A 100 0.11 -0.34 2.37
CA LEU A 100 1.26 -0.48 1.48
C LEU A 100 0.76 -0.44 0.03
N LEU A 101 1.11 0.61 -0.70
CA LEU A 101 0.82 0.78 -2.12
C LEU A 101 1.98 0.24 -2.96
N LEU A 102 1.74 -0.88 -3.66
CA LEU A 102 2.75 -1.59 -4.46
C LEU A 102 2.59 -1.36 -5.97
N ASP A 103 3.64 -1.71 -6.71
CA ASP A 103 3.73 -1.69 -8.17
C ASP A 103 3.59 -0.28 -8.80
N VAL A 104 4.05 0.78 -8.11
CA VAL A 104 4.09 2.12 -8.71
C VAL A 104 5.29 2.23 -9.65
N ASP A 105 5.09 1.83 -10.90
CA ASP A 105 6.16 1.54 -11.86
C ASP A 105 6.36 2.58 -12.96
N GLY A 106 5.59 3.67 -12.92
CA GLY A 106 5.65 4.75 -13.92
C GLY A 106 4.73 4.53 -15.10
N SER A 107 3.97 3.43 -15.14
CA SER A 107 2.92 3.25 -16.14
C SER A 107 1.82 4.30 -16.02
N ARG A 108 1.11 4.57 -17.12
CA ARG A 108 -0.04 5.49 -17.16
C ARG A 108 -1.08 5.15 -16.09
N TRP A 109 -1.28 3.87 -15.81
CA TRP A 109 -2.22 3.42 -14.79
C TRP A 109 -1.74 3.70 -13.37
N SER A 110 -0.46 3.38 -13.07
CA SER A 110 0.11 3.60 -11.73
C SER A 110 0.32 5.08 -11.39
N LEU A 111 0.46 5.93 -12.42
CA LEU A 111 0.62 7.37 -12.26
C LEU A 111 -0.68 8.17 -12.48
N ASP A 112 -1.82 7.53 -12.79
CA ASP A 112 -3.09 8.26 -12.87
C ASP A 112 -3.39 8.85 -11.48
N PRO A 113 -3.51 10.19 -11.35
CA PRO A 113 -3.73 10.85 -10.06
C PRO A 113 -4.97 10.33 -9.34
N ARG A 114 -6.01 9.90 -10.07
CA ARG A 114 -7.22 9.33 -9.47
C ARG A 114 -6.95 7.96 -8.86
N ASN A 115 -6.13 7.12 -9.50
CA ASN A 115 -5.78 5.81 -8.96
C ASN A 115 -4.90 5.95 -7.71
N LEU A 116 -3.91 6.85 -7.74
CA LEU A 116 -3.08 7.20 -6.59
C LEU A 116 -3.94 7.76 -5.45
N TYR A 117 -4.87 8.68 -5.75
CA TYR A 117 -5.80 9.24 -4.78
C TYR A 117 -6.69 8.17 -4.15
N VAL A 118 -7.32 7.31 -4.97
CA VAL A 118 -8.18 6.22 -4.48
C VAL A 118 -7.39 5.22 -3.64
N ALA A 119 -6.13 4.94 -3.96
CA ALA A 119 -5.27 4.07 -3.16
C ALA A 119 -4.87 4.73 -1.84
N ALA A 120 -4.50 6.00 -1.88
CA ALA A 120 -4.09 6.78 -0.70
C ALA A 120 -5.25 6.99 0.27
N SER A 121 -6.47 7.25 -0.23
CA SER A 121 -7.67 7.43 0.60
C SER A 121 -8.10 6.15 1.34
N ARG A 122 -7.38 5.04 1.19
CA ARG A 122 -7.62 3.78 1.89
C ARG A 122 -6.83 3.67 3.19
N ALA A 123 -5.76 4.45 3.30
CA ALA A 123 -5.01 4.60 4.53
C ALA A 123 -5.74 5.59 5.44
N ARG A 124 -6.01 5.16 6.67
CA ARG A 124 -6.60 6.02 7.71
C ARG A 124 -5.55 6.79 8.48
N LEU A 125 -4.35 6.21 8.65
CA LEU A 125 -3.27 6.79 9.45
C LEU A 125 -1.96 6.87 8.68
N ARG A 126 -1.59 5.83 7.92
CA ARG A 126 -0.26 5.72 7.29
C ARG A 126 -0.32 5.15 5.89
N LEU A 127 0.40 5.78 4.98
CA LEU A 127 0.58 5.32 3.60
C LEU A 127 2.07 5.11 3.31
N HIS A 128 2.40 3.91 2.86
CA HIS A 128 3.71 3.56 2.35
C HIS A 128 3.61 3.31 0.84
N VAL A 129 4.34 4.08 0.03
CA VAL A 129 4.28 3.99 -1.44
C VAL A 129 5.56 3.38 -1.96
N PHE A 130 5.45 2.26 -2.68
CA PHE A 130 6.58 1.57 -3.28
C PHE A 130 6.69 1.96 -4.74
N VAL A 131 7.72 2.77 -5.03
CA VAL A 131 7.92 3.42 -6.34
C VAL A 131 9.16 2.89 -7.02
N LYS A 132 9.07 2.56 -8.31
CA LYS A 132 10.23 2.17 -9.10
C LYS A 132 11.29 3.27 -9.12
N GLU A 133 12.55 2.90 -9.01
CA GLU A 133 13.66 3.85 -9.20
C GLU A 133 13.55 4.57 -10.55
N GLY A 134 13.85 5.87 -10.54
CA GLY A 134 13.70 6.74 -11.71
C GLY A 134 12.28 7.19 -12.02
N VAL A 135 11.26 6.66 -11.34
CA VAL A 135 9.89 7.17 -11.43
C VAL A 135 9.72 8.36 -10.49
N VAL A 136 9.17 9.44 -11.03
CA VAL A 136 8.74 10.62 -10.27
C VAL A 136 7.26 10.47 -10.00
N VAL A 137 6.89 10.35 -8.73
CA VAL A 137 5.50 10.43 -8.31
C VAL A 137 5.15 11.88 -7.97
N PRO A 138 3.89 12.31 -8.19
CA PRO A 138 3.44 13.62 -7.72
C PRO A 138 3.66 13.70 -6.21
N GLY A 139 4.54 14.61 -5.74
CA GLY A 139 4.93 14.69 -4.33
C GLY A 139 6.38 14.31 -4.00
N ASP A 140 7.20 13.96 -4.99
CA ASP A 140 8.63 13.70 -4.78
C ASP A 140 9.40 15.04 -4.88
N GLY A 141 9.73 15.65 -3.73
CA GLY A 141 10.50 16.90 -3.63
C GLY A 141 9.70 18.15 -3.22
N GLU A 142 8.37 18.10 -3.33
CA GLU A 142 7.40 19.01 -2.71
C GLU A 142 6.33 18.15 -2.06
N SER A 143 5.71 18.60 -0.97
CA SER A 143 4.74 17.82 -0.16
C SER A 143 3.85 16.92 -1.02
N PHE A 144 3.76 15.63 -0.69
CA PHE A 144 2.83 14.72 -1.35
C PHE A 144 1.43 15.36 -1.34
N PRO A 145 0.74 15.49 -2.49
CA PRO A 145 -0.52 16.23 -2.55
C PRO A 145 -1.64 15.54 -1.75
N ILE A 146 -1.37 14.34 -1.23
CA ILE A 146 -2.28 13.54 -0.45
C ILE A 146 -1.64 13.27 0.91
N ARG A 147 -2.27 13.80 1.96
CA ARG A 147 -1.97 13.49 3.37
C ARG A 147 -3.03 12.52 3.88
N VAL A 148 -2.63 11.57 4.72
CA VAL A 148 -3.50 10.55 5.30
C VAL A 148 -3.89 10.89 6.73
#